data_AF-A0A094GMM5-F1
#
_entry.id   AF-A0A094GMM5-F1
#
_cell.length_a   1.000
_cell.length_b   1.000
_cell.length_c   1.000
_cell.angle_alpha   90.00
_cell.angle_beta   90.00
_cell.angle_gamma   90.00
#
_symmetry.space_group_name_H-M   'P 1'
#
loop_
_entity.id
_entity.type
_entity.pdbx_description
1 polymer ?
#
loop_
_entity_poly.entity_id
_entity_poly.type
_entity_poly.pdbx_seq_one_letter_code
_entity_poly.pdbx_strand_id
1 'polypeptide(L)'
;MAANAVYSPPELAALLALIAFESGEFKFSHNHFPGRPGQGTRNMQMPNFNLAYALSLDKTKDAATKIAAGREADALSDAEKDQVLALVEGDEFGWGSVAWFYNTECGADVHTALKAGGKAGWAAYLGCVGVAESAERDAYWERATAAFGL
;
A
#
# COMPACT_ATOMS: atom_id res chain seq x y z
N MET A 1 4.72 11.54 -12.31
CA MET A 1 3.36 11.08 -11.89
C MET A 1 2.76 9.97 -12.76
N ALA A 2 3.25 9.67 -13.97
CA ALA A 2 2.70 8.60 -14.82
C ALA A 2 3.17 7.17 -14.48
N ALA A 3 4.16 6.98 -13.59
CA ALA A 3 4.83 5.69 -13.40
C ALA A 3 4.02 4.65 -12.60
N ASN A 4 2.95 5.03 -11.89
CA ASN A 4 2.18 4.13 -11.01
C ASN A 4 0.67 4.11 -11.33
N ALA A 5 0.28 4.44 -12.56
CA ALA A 5 -1.13 4.58 -12.88
C ALA A 5 -1.82 3.21 -13.08
N VAL A 6 -2.91 2.99 -12.37
CA VAL A 6 -3.78 1.80 -12.45
C VAL A 6 -5.12 2.23 -13.02
N TYR A 7 -5.63 1.52 -14.03
CA TYR A 7 -6.82 1.96 -14.77
C TYR A 7 -7.89 0.88 -14.96
N SER A 8 -7.56 -0.42 -14.81
CA SER A 8 -8.62 -1.43 -15.00
C SER A 8 -9.56 -1.42 -13.78
N PRO A 9 -10.89 -1.50 -14.00
CA PRO A 9 -11.84 -1.53 -12.90
C PRO A 9 -11.59 -2.65 -11.87
N PRO A 10 -11.22 -3.89 -12.26
CA PRO A 10 -10.92 -4.94 -11.29
C PRO A 10 -9.72 -4.62 -10.39
N GLU A 11 -8.65 -4.04 -10.96
CA GLU A 11 -7.50 -3.59 -10.17
C GLU A 11 -7.89 -2.45 -9.23
N LEU A 12 -8.60 -1.44 -9.73
CA LEU A 12 -9.07 -0.30 -8.92
C LEU A 12 -9.96 -0.75 -7.76
N ALA A 13 -10.88 -1.68 -8.01
CA ALA A 13 -11.75 -2.25 -6.98
C ALA A 13 -10.94 -2.96 -5.88
N ALA A 14 -9.96 -3.78 -6.25
CA ALA A 14 -9.12 -4.50 -5.30
C ALA A 14 -8.20 -3.57 -4.48
N LEU A 15 -7.55 -2.59 -5.13
CA LEU A 15 -6.70 -1.63 -4.45
C LEU A 15 -7.51 -0.76 -3.47
N LEU A 16 -8.70 -0.31 -3.88
CA LEU A 16 -9.61 0.46 -3.02
C LEU A 16 -10.11 -0.38 -1.84
N ALA A 17 -10.46 -1.65 -2.08
CA ALA A 17 -10.87 -2.57 -1.04
C ALA A 17 -9.78 -2.77 0.02
N LEU A 18 -8.54 -2.95 -0.41
CA LEU A 18 -7.40 -3.06 0.50
C LEU A 18 -7.21 -1.78 1.32
N ILE A 19 -7.23 -0.61 0.67
CA ILE A 19 -7.15 0.67 1.40
C ILE A 19 -8.25 0.73 2.46
N ALA A 20 -9.51 0.52 2.05
CA ALA A 20 -10.64 0.68 2.94
C ALA A 20 -10.58 -0.26 4.14
N PHE A 21 -10.15 -1.51 3.94
CA PHE A 21 -9.98 -2.47 5.04
C PHE A 21 -8.82 -2.08 5.96
N GLU A 22 -7.62 -1.92 5.41
CA GLU A 22 -6.40 -1.74 6.21
C GLU A 22 -6.38 -0.39 6.94
N SER A 23 -6.97 0.66 6.37
CA SER A 23 -7.06 2.00 7.01
C SER A 23 -8.26 2.18 7.94
N GLY A 24 -9.08 1.13 8.15
CA GLY A 24 -10.28 1.22 8.97
C GLY A 24 -11.31 2.20 8.42
N GLU A 25 -11.60 2.11 7.11
CA GLU A 25 -12.47 3.02 6.35
C GLU A 25 -11.88 4.44 6.26
N PHE A 26 -10.60 4.54 5.90
CA PHE A 26 -9.84 5.78 5.74
C PHE A 26 -9.62 6.58 7.03
N LYS A 27 -9.95 6.01 8.19
CA LYS A 27 -9.80 6.66 9.51
C LYS A 27 -8.34 6.81 9.92
N PHE A 28 -7.46 5.93 9.44
CA PHE A 28 -6.07 5.86 9.87
C PHE A 28 -5.09 5.91 8.71
N SER A 29 -3.99 6.65 8.87
CA SER A 29 -2.81 6.66 7.99
C SER A 29 -1.56 6.10 8.68
N HIS A 30 -1.66 5.76 9.96
CA HIS A 30 -0.56 5.30 10.81
C HIS A 30 -1.09 4.25 11.78
N ASN A 31 -0.33 3.16 11.95
CA ASN A 31 -0.67 2.10 12.89
C ASN A 31 -0.34 2.52 14.34
N HIS A 32 -1.38 2.75 15.16
CA HIS A 32 -1.22 3.34 16.50
C HIS A 32 -1.29 2.32 17.68
N PHE A 33 -2.10 1.24 17.64
CA PHE A 33 -2.28 0.35 18.81
C PHE A 33 -2.51 -1.16 18.49
N PRO A 34 -1.65 -2.09 18.98
CA PRO A 34 -0.41 -1.87 19.75
C PRO A 34 0.70 -1.17 18.93
N GLY A 35 0.44 -0.90 17.65
CA GLY A 35 1.27 -0.09 16.76
C GLY A 35 2.47 -0.87 16.22
N ARG A 36 2.92 -0.48 15.02
CA ARG A 36 4.23 -0.89 14.50
C ARG A 36 4.91 0.37 13.97
N PRO A 37 6.06 0.77 14.53
CA PRO A 37 6.77 1.97 14.10
C PRO A 37 7.02 1.99 12.60
N GLY A 38 6.68 3.11 11.97
CA GLY A 38 6.74 3.36 10.54
C GLY A 38 5.79 2.54 9.68
N GLN A 39 4.79 1.84 10.23
CA GLN A 39 3.75 1.18 9.44
C GLN A 39 2.56 2.13 9.23
N GLY A 40 2.14 2.35 7.99
CA GLY A 40 1.10 3.33 7.71
C GLY A 40 0.85 3.52 6.21
N THR A 41 0.50 4.74 5.82
CA THR A 41 -0.14 5.11 4.54
C THR A 41 -1.56 4.51 4.41
N ARG A 42 -2.18 4.63 3.23
CA ARG A 42 -3.57 4.22 3.03
C ARG A 42 -3.74 2.70 2.97
N ASN A 43 -2.71 1.95 2.61
CA ASN A 43 -2.72 0.48 2.60
C ASN A 43 -1.88 -0.16 3.73
N MET A 44 -1.56 0.58 4.80
CA MET A 44 -0.82 0.09 5.98
C MET A 44 0.48 -0.67 5.66
N GLN A 45 1.25 -0.15 4.69
CA GLN A 45 2.53 -0.70 4.29
C GLN A 45 3.54 -0.74 5.43
N MET A 46 4.39 -1.76 5.37
CA MET A 46 5.50 -1.97 6.29
C MET A 46 6.61 -0.91 6.11
N PRO A 47 7.45 -0.67 7.14
CA PRO A 47 8.47 0.39 7.11
C PRO A 47 9.47 0.30 5.95
N ASN A 48 9.85 -0.91 5.54
CA ASN A 48 10.72 -1.13 4.39
C ASN A 48 10.10 -0.60 3.09
N PHE A 49 8.80 -0.79 2.91
CA PHE A 49 8.08 -0.27 1.75
C PHE A 49 7.84 1.23 1.83
N ASN A 50 7.62 1.79 3.03
CA ASN A 50 7.51 3.24 3.19
C ASN A 50 8.83 3.95 2.87
N LEU A 51 9.97 3.35 3.25
CA LEU A 51 11.28 3.85 2.86
C LEU A 51 11.50 3.78 1.35
N ALA A 52 11.24 2.63 0.73
CA ALA A 52 11.36 2.47 -0.72
C ALA A 52 10.44 3.44 -1.49
N TYR A 53 9.20 3.62 -1.03
CA TYR A 53 8.25 4.55 -1.62
C TYR A 53 8.76 6.00 -1.51
N ALA A 54 9.19 6.43 -0.32
CA ALA A 54 9.74 7.77 -0.13
C ALA A 54 10.98 8.03 -1.01
N LEU A 55 11.86 7.03 -1.18
CA LEU A 55 13.02 7.15 -2.06
C LEU A 55 12.63 7.23 -3.56
N SER A 56 11.48 6.70 -3.94
CA SER A 56 10.99 6.75 -5.33
C SER A 56 10.38 8.10 -5.74
N LEU A 57 10.11 8.99 -4.79
CA LEU A 57 9.39 10.24 -5.00
C LEU A 57 10.35 11.44 -4.97
N ASP A 58 10.35 12.26 -6.02
CA ASP A 58 11.25 13.42 -6.13
C ASP A 58 11.17 14.41 -4.96
N LYS A 59 9.99 14.57 -4.36
CA LYS A 59 9.75 15.52 -3.26
C LYS A 59 10.21 15.01 -1.88
N THR A 60 10.37 13.71 -1.71
CA THR A 60 10.69 13.11 -0.40
C THR A 60 12.02 12.34 -0.40
N LYS A 61 12.56 12.00 -1.58
CA LYS A 61 13.80 11.20 -1.72
C LYS A 61 15.00 11.76 -0.96
N ASP A 62 15.20 13.08 -0.98
CA ASP A 62 16.37 13.70 -0.33
C ASP A 62 16.26 13.61 1.20
N ALA A 63 15.05 13.83 1.74
CA ALA A 63 14.78 13.69 3.17
C ALA A 63 14.87 12.22 3.61
N ALA A 64 14.29 11.30 2.83
CA ALA A 64 14.37 9.86 3.07
C ALA A 64 15.83 9.35 3.05
N THR A 65 16.63 9.82 2.09
CA THR A 65 18.07 9.49 1.99
C THR A 65 18.83 9.96 3.22
N LYS A 66 18.53 11.17 3.71
CA LYS A 66 19.15 11.72 4.91
C LYS A 66 18.79 10.92 6.18
N ILE A 67 17.52 10.53 6.34
CA ILE A 67 17.07 9.72 7.48
C ILE A 67 17.70 8.32 7.43
N ALA A 68 17.64 7.68 6.26
CA ALA A 68 18.19 6.34 6.07
C ALA A 68 19.71 6.31 6.29
N ALA A 69 20.43 7.35 5.83
CA ALA A 69 21.88 7.45 5.91
C ALA A 69 22.59 6.18 5.35
N GLY A 70 22.03 5.60 4.27
CA GLY A 70 22.53 4.38 3.63
C GLY A 70 22.14 3.07 4.32
N ARG A 71 21.25 3.09 5.32
CA ARG A 71 20.74 1.90 6.01
C ARG A 71 19.39 1.46 5.45
N GLU A 72 19.16 0.15 5.51
CA GLU A 72 17.85 -0.44 5.29
C GLU A 72 16.90 -0.17 6.47
N ALA A 73 15.59 -0.26 6.22
CA ALA A 73 14.56 0.07 7.21
C ALA A 73 14.67 -0.71 8.53
N ASP A 74 15.14 -1.97 8.50
CA ASP A 74 15.31 -2.79 9.71
C ASP A 74 16.42 -2.28 10.64
N ALA A 75 17.40 -1.55 10.09
CA ALA A 75 18.48 -0.92 10.85
C ALA A 75 18.16 0.52 11.29
N LEU A 76 16.95 1.01 10.97
CA LEU A 76 16.44 2.28 11.49
C LEU A 76 15.84 2.10 12.88
N SER A 77 16.06 3.08 13.73
CA SER A 77 15.31 3.20 14.98
C SER A 77 13.82 3.44 14.70
N ASP A 78 12.98 3.18 15.69
CA ASP A 78 11.54 3.37 15.56
C ASP A 78 11.17 4.82 15.24
N ALA A 79 11.85 5.79 15.86
CA ALA A 79 11.69 7.21 15.54
C ALA A 79 12.09 7.55 14.09
N GLU A 80 13.12 6.91 13.55
CA GLU A 80 13.54 7.12 12.16
C GLU A 80 12.53 6.50 11.18
N LYS A 81 11.96 5.34 11.51
CA LYS A 81 10.87 4.73 10.72
C LYS A 81 9.63 5.62 10.70
N ASP A 82 9.27 6.22 11.84
CA ASP A 82 8.16 7.18 11.93
C ASP A 82 8.45 8.46 11.15
N GLN A 83 9.69 8.95 11.16
CA GLN A 83 10.10 10.09 10.34
C GLN A 83 9.97 9.79 8.84
N VAL A 84 10.33 8.59 8.40
CA VAL A 84 10.12 8.16 7.00
C VAL A 84 8.62 8.10 6.67
N LEU A 85 7.80 7.49 7.55
CA LEU A 85 6.35 7.42 7.36
C LEU A 85 5.72 8.82 7.23
N ALA A 86 6.13 9.76 8.08
CA ALA A 86 5.63 11.14 8.08
C ALA A 86 5.85 11.87 6.73
N LEU A 87 6.83 11.43 5.93
CA LEU A 87 7.06 11.98 4.58
C LEU A 87 5.97 11.57 3.59
N VAL A 88 5.31 10.43 3.79
CA VAL A 88 4.46 9.79 2.77
C VAL A 88 3.04 9.46 3.21
N GLU A 89 2.72 9.54 4.51
CA GLU A 89 1.39 9.16 5.01
C GLU A 89 0.29 10.19 4.73
N GLY A 90 0.66 11.45 4.48
CA GLY A 90 -0.27 12.54 4.21
C GLY A 90 -0.94 12.45 2.83
N ASP A 91 -1.99 13.23 2.60
CA ASP A 91 -2.82 13.15 1.39
C ASP A 91 -2.06 13.33 0.07
N GLU A 92 -0.93 14.04 0.05
CA GLU A 92 -0.17 14.21 -1.19
C GLU A 92 0.36 12.88 -1.74
N PHE A 93 0.78 11.96 -0.87
CA PHE A 93 1.47 10.73 -1.27
C PHE A 93 0.79 9.46 -0.77
N GLY A 94 0.05 9.53 0.33
CA GLY A 94 -0.54 8.36 0.98
C GLY A 94 -1.54 7.62 0.10
N TRP A 95 -2.28 8.31 -0.77
CA TRP A 95 -3.22 7.66 -1.69
C TRP A 95 -2.53 6.88 -2.80
N GLY A 96 -1.34 7.32 -3.22
CA GLY A 96 -0.56 6.66 -4.27
C GLY A 96 0.20 5.42 -3.80
N SER A 97 0.31 5.21 -2.48
CA SER A 97 1.16 4.19 -1.87
C SER A 97 0.74 2.77 -2.28
N VAL A 98 -0.58 2.50 -2.34
CA VAL A 98 -1.11 1.21 -2.79
C VAL A 98 -0.81 0.92 -4.25
N ALA A 99 -0.90 1.93 -5.11
CA ALA A 99 -0.65 1.79 -6.54
C ALA A 99 0.85 1.64 -6.82
N TRP A 100 1.69 2.35 -6.07
CA TRP A 100 3.13 2.15 -6.10
C TRP A 100 3.48 0.72 -5.70
N PHE A 101 3.02 0.25 -4.53
CA PHE A 101 3.29 -1.10 -4.03
C PHE A 101 2.88 -2.16 -5.05
N TYR A 102 1.66 -2.04 -5.57
CA TYR A 102 1.15 -2.96 -6.55
C TYR A 102 2.04 -3.02 -7.80
N ASN A 103 2.52 -1.88 -8.30
CA ASN A 103 3.32 -1.83 -9.53
C ASN A 103 4.81 -2.19 -9.33
N THR A 104 5.35 -2.08 -8.11
CA THR A 104 6.78 -2.34 -7.85
C THR A 104 7.04 -3.66 -7.14
N GLU A 105 6.11 -4.10 -6.29
CA GLU A 105 6.30 -5.27 -5.44
C GLU A 105 5.55 -6.51 -5.93
N CYS A 106 4.50 -6.35 -6.75
CA CYS A 106 3.76 -7.49 -7.31
C CYS A 106 4.28 -7.96 -8.66
N GLY A 107 4.30 -9.28 -8.84
CA GLY A 107 4.72 -9.93 -10.09
C GLY A 107 3.72 -9.76 -11.23
N ALA A 108 4.18 -10.00 -12.46
CA ALA A 108 3.36 -9.91 -13.67
C ALA A 108 2.17 -10.90 -13.67
N ASP A 109 2.32 -12.03 -12.99
CA ASP A 109 1.27 -13.02 -12.75
C ASP A 109 0.14 -12.45 -11.89
N VAL A 110 0.48 -11.76 -10.80
CA VAL A 110 -0.49 -11.06 -9.94
C VAL A 110 -1.19 -9.95 -10.72
N HIS A 111 -0.45 -9.18 -11.53
CA HIS A 111 -1.04 -8.18 -12.41
C HIS A 111 -2.06 -8.78 -13.38
N THR A 112 -1.70 -9.89 -14.01
CA THR A 112 -2.58 -10.59 -14.97
C THR A 112 -3.82 -11.13 -14.28
N ALA A 113 -3.66 -11.77 -13.11
CA ALA A 113 -4.76 -12.32 -12.34
C ALA A 113 -5.72 -11.23 -11.83
N LEU A 114 -5.18 -10.12 -11.31
CA LEU A 114 -6.01 -9.04 -10.78
C LEU A 114 -6.79 -8.32 -11.88
N LYS A 115 -6.19 -8.11 -13.07
CA LYS A 115 -6.86 -7.55 -14.25
C LYS A 115 -7.99 -8.44 -14.77
N ALA A 116 -7.82 -9.76 -14.70
CA ALA A 116 -8.89 -10.71 -15.05
C ALA A 116 -10.07 -10.62 -14.06
N GLY A 117 -9.83 -10.10 -12.85
CA GLY A 117 -10.82 -9.91 -11.82
C GLY A 117 -11.24 -11.20 -11.12
N GLY A 118 -12.34 -11.12 -10.39
CA GLY A 118 -12.88 -12.23 -9.63
C GLY A 118 -12.03 -12.65 -8.43
N LYS A 119 -12.51 -13.67 -7.73
CA LYS A 119 -11.97 -14.11 -6.44
C LYS A 119 -10.52 -14.60 -6.52
N ALA A 120 -10.16 -15.25 -7.63
CA ALA A 120 -8.78 -15.71 -7.85
C ALA A 120 -7.79 -14.54 -8.03
N GLY A 121 -8.19 -13.47 -8.72
CA GLY A 121 -7.39 -12.26 -8.84
C GLY A 121 -7.18 -11.58 -7.49
N TRP A 122 -8.26 -11.45 -6.72
CA TRP A 122 -8.22 -10.91 -5.36
C TRP A 122 -7.29 -11.71 -4.44
N ALA A 123 -7.42 -13.04 -4.45
CA ALA A 123 -6.55 -13.95 -3.71
C ALA A 123 -5.06 -13.77 -4.06
N ALA A 124 -4.75 -13.70 -5.36
CA ALA A 124 -3.38 -13.49 -5.83
C ALA A 124 -2.81 -12.15 -5.35
N TYR A 125 -3.62 -11.09 -5.37
CA TYR A 125 -3.20 -9.77 -4.87
C TYR A 125 -2.96 -9.77 -3.36
N LEU A 126 -3.84 -10.37 -2.55
CA LEU A 126 -3.59 -10.51 -1.12
C LEU A 126 -2.32 -11.32 -0.81
N GLY A 127 -2.06 -12.36 -1.61
CA GLY A 127 -0.82 -13.12 -1.55
C GLY A 127 0.43 -12.26 -1.78
N CYS A 128 0.39 -11.36 -2.78
CA CYS A 128 1.46 -10.39 -2.99
C CYS A 128 1.65 -9.43 -1.80
N VAL A 129 0.55 -8.91 -1.26
CA VAL A 129 0.57 -8.01 -0.08
C VAL A 129 1.11 -8.72 1.17
N GLY A 130 1.07 -10.05 1.20
CA GLY A 130 1.55 -10.86 2.32
C GLY A 130 0.48 -11.10 3.40
N VAL A 131 -0.80 -11.01 3.02
CA VAL A 131 -1.94 -11.27 3.93
C VAL A 131 -2.81 -12.39 3.41
N ALA A 132 -3.47 -13.10 4.31
CA ALA A 132 -4.43 -14.13 3.95
C ALA A 132 -5.81 -13.54 3.61
N GLU A 133 -6.54 -14.25 2.75
CA GLU A 133 -7.97 -14.04 2.58
C GLU A 133 -8.71 -14.21 3.91
N SER A 134 -9.71 -13.35 4.13
CA SER A 134 -10.64 -13.45 5.24
C SER A 134 -12.01 -12.97 4.78
N ALA A 135 -13.07 -13.45 5.44
CA ALA A 135 -14.43 -13.02 5.15
C ALA A 135 -14.59 -11.49 5.25
N GLU A 136 -13.82 -10.83 6.12
CA GLU A 136 -13.86 -9.38 6.29
C GLU A 136 -13.23 -8.67 5.09
N ARG A 137 -12.02 -9.07 4.67
CA ARG A 137 -11.35 -8.54 3.47
C ARG A 137 -12.19 -8.74 2.22
N ASP A 138 -12.82 -9.90 2.12
CA ASP A 138 -13.70 -10.26 1.01
C ASP A 138 -14.93 -9.35 0.94
N ALA A 139 -15.55 -9.03 2.08
CA ALA A 139 -16.68 -8.11 2.13
C ALA A 139 -16.33 -6.68 1.67
N TYR A 140 -15.10 -6.22 1.84
CA TYR A 140 -14.65 -4.96 1.25
C TYR A 140 -14.46 -5.07 -0.27
N TRP A 141 -13.85 -6.17 -0.72
CA TRP A 141 -13.65 -6.41 -2.15
C TRP A 141 -14.96 -6.58 -2.92
N GLU A 142 -15.94 -7.29 -2.37
CA GLU A 142 -17.28 -7.45 -2.96
C GLU A 142 -17.99 -6.10 -3.09
N ARG A 143 -17.95 -5.25 -2.04
CA ARG A 143 -18.53 -3.90 -2.08
C ARG A 143 -17.86 -3.01 -3.12
N ALA A 144 -16.52 -3.07 -3.21
CA ALA A 144 -15.79 -2.30 -4.21
C ALA A 144 -16.14 -2.79 -5.63
N THR A 145 -16.07 -4.10 -5.88
CA THR A 145 -16.43 -4.75 -7.15
C THR A 145 -17.84 -4.34 -7.61
N ALA A 146 -18.82 -4.40 -6.70
CA ALA A 146 -20.18 -3.96 -6.98
C ALA A 146 -20.28 -2.46 -7.33
N ALA A 147 -19.53 -1.59 -6.65
CA ALA A 147 -19.49 -0.16 -6.97
C ALA A 147 -18.87 0.15 -8.34
N PHE A 148 -17.99 -0.73 -8.84
CA PHE A 148 -17.44 -0.66 -10.19
C PHE A 148 -18.30 -1.39 -11.24
N GLY A 149 -19.40 -2.05 -10.84
CA GLY A 149 -20.31 -2.76 -11.74
C GLY A 149 -19.73 -4.05 -12.32
N LEU A 150 -18.88 -4.74 -11.55
CA LEU A 150 -18.20 -5.98 -11.92
C LEU A 150 -18.89 -7.23 -11.35
#